data_AF-A0A7J7F0B6-F1
#
_entry.id   AF-A0A7J7F0B6-F1
#
_cell.length_a   1.000
_cell.length_b   1.000
_cell.length_c   1.000
_cell.angle_alpha   90.00
_cell.angle_beta   90.00
_cell.angle_gamma   90.00
#
_symmetry.space_group_name_H-M   'P 1'
#
loop_
_entity.id
_entity.type
_entity.pdbx_description
1 polymer ?
#
loop_
_entity_poly.entity_id
_entity_poly.type
_entity_poly.pdbx_seq_one_letter_code
_entity_poly.pdbx_strand_id
1 'polypeptide(L)' 'MCHLQFPGEKCSRGRGICTATKEESCTTGRIFKNDGTPWLTFMGCLKNCANVDNIKWSVYLVNFRCCRSHDLCNVHL' A
#
# COMPACT_ATOMS: atom_id res chain seq x y z
N MET A 1 12.64 6.57 0.04
CA MET A 1 11.29 6.06 -0.25
C MET A 1 10.84 5.15 0.87
N CYS A 2 9.56 5.20 1.23
CA CYS A 2 9.05 4.51 2.39
C CYS A 2 8.17 3.34 2.01
N HIS A 3 8.56 2.13 2.40
CA HIS A 3 7.82 0.93 2.01
C HIS A 3 6.89 0.44 3.13
N LEU A 4 7.16 0.85 4.38
CA LEU A 4 6.32 0.57 5.54
C LEU A 4 6.45 1.71 6.54
N GLN A 5 5.32 2.29 6.95
CA GLN A 5 5.27 3.43 7.85
C GLN A 5 4.09 3.33 8.83
N PHE A 6 4.40 3.30 10.12
CA PHE A 6 3.44 3.56 11.18
C PHE A 6 3.44 5.05 11.57
N PRO A 7 2.31 5.59 12.05
CA PRO A 7 2.23 6.94 12.60
C PRO A 7 3.26 7.16 13.72
N GLY A 8 4.04 8.23 13.62
CA GLY A 8 5.06 8.58 14.63
C GLY A 8 6.34 7.74 14.59
N GLU A 9 6.42 6.70 13.76
CA GLU A 9 7.62 5.87 13.64
C GLU A 9 8.51 6.28 12.47
N LYS A 10 9.79 5.92 12.57
CA LYS A 10 10.73 6.04 11.45
C LYS A 10 10.31 5.10 10.34
N CYS A 11 10.32 5.65 9.14
CA CYS A 11 10.06 4.92 7.92
C CYS A 11 10.99 3.68 7.76
N SER A 12 10.40 2.53 7.48
CA SER A 12 11.13 1.31 7.14
C SER A 12 11.30 1.17 5.62
N ARG A 13 12.53 0.86 5.20
CA ARG A 13 12.92 0.62 3.79
C ARG A 13 13.17 -0.86 3.55
N GLY A 14 13.06 -1.31 2.31
CA GLY A 14 13.32 -2.71 1.93
C GLY A 14 12.16 -3.69 2.20
N ARG A 15 11.35 -3.46 3.23
CA ARG A 15 10.17 -4.28 3.55
C ARG A 15 8.95 -3.84 2.75
N GLY A 16 8.40 -4.69 1.89
CA GLY A 16 7.31 -4.30 0.98
C GLY A 16 7.77 -3.87 -0.41
N ILE A 17 9.01 -4.19 -0.79
CA ILE A 17 9.47 -4.10 -2.18
C ILE A 17 8.64 -5.07 -3.03
N CYS A 18 8.12 -4.56 -4.14
CA CYS A 18 7.42 -5.37 -5.14
C CYS A 18 8.27 -5.47 -6.42
N THR A 19 8.65 -6.69 -6.76
CA THR A 19 9.08 -7.08 -8.12
C THR A 19 7.89 -7.82 -8.72
N ALA A 20 7.05 -7.12 -9.47
CA ALA A 20 5.75 -7.65 -9.86
C ALA A 20 5.92 -8.82 -10.83
N THR A 21 5.35 -9.98 -10.48
CA THR A 21 5.23 -11.09 -11.43
C THR A 21 4.13 -10.78 -12.47
N LYS A 22 4.04 -11.55 -13.57
CA LYS A 22 3.03 -11.30 -14.64
C LYS A 22 1.58 -11.22 -14.13
N GLU A 23 1.27 -11.83 -13.00
CA GLU A 23 -0.07 -11.88 -12.40
C GLU A 23 -0.29 -10.83 -11.30
N GLU A 24 0.74 -10.07 -10.95
CA GLU A 24 0.74 -9.13 -9.85
C GLU A 24 0.94 -7.70 -10.34
N SER A 25 0.65 -6.74 -9.47
CA SER A 25 0.90 -5.33 -9.72
C SER A 25 1.38 -4.67 -8.45
N CYS A 26 2.21 -3.63 -8.58
CA CYS A 26 2.64 -2.84 -7.44
C CYS A 26 1.43 -2.16 -6.80
N THR A 27 1.35 -2.21 -5.48
CA THR A 27 0.28 -1.61 -4.68
C THR A 27 0.84 -0.75 -3.55
N THR A 28 0.15 0.35 -3.24
CA THR A 28 0.31 1.12 -2.01
C THR A 28 -0.99 0.99 -1.23
N GLY A 29 -0.91 0.35 -0.07
CA GLY A 29 -2.01 0.23 0.89
C GLY A 29 -1.92 1.32 1.94
N ARG A 30 -3.02 2.05 2.14
CA ARG A 30 -3.18 3.00 3.25
C ARG A 30 -4.32 2.51 4.14
N ILE A 31 -3.99 2.16 5.37
CA ILE A 31 -4.93 1.70 6.39
C ILE A 31 -5.21 2.85 7.33
N PHE A 32 -6.49 3.08 7.59
CA PHE A 32 -7.02 4.09 8.48
C PHE A 32 -7.88 3.42 9.55
N LYS A 33 -7.92 4.00 10.74
CA LYS A 33 -8.94 3.68 11.75
C LYS A 33 -10.31 4.17 11.25
N ASN A 34 -11.39 3.72 11.89
CA ASN A 34 -12.76 4.13 11.55
C ASN A 34 -13.00 5.66 11.67
N ASP A 35 -12.19 6.38 12.43
CA ASP A 35 -12.22 7.84 12.55
C ASP A 35 -11.42 8.58 11.45
N GLY A 36 -10.86 7.84 10.49
CA GLY A 36 -10.02 8.38 9.41
C GLY A 36 -8.55 8.58 9.78
N THR A 37 -8.16 8.30 11.03
CA THR A 37 -6.75 8.43 11.46
C THR A 37 -5.88 7.42 10.73
N PRO A 38 -4.80 7.84 10.06
CA PRO A 38 -3.84 6.92 9.44
C PRO A 38 -3.29 5.93 10.47
N TRP A 39 -3.21 4.66 10.11
CA TRP A 39 -2.70 3.59 10.96
C TRP A 39 -1.46 2.92 10.38
N LEU A 40 -1.45 2.66 9.08
CA LEU A 40 -0.33 2.03 8.39
C LEU A 40 -0.32 2.42 6.93
N THR A 41 0.83 2.83 6.41
CA THR A 41 1.06 2.90 4.97
C THR A 41 2.09 1.85 4.59
N PHE A 42 1.81 1.05 3.57
CA PHE A 42 2.71 0.03 3.09
C PHE A 42 2.71 -0.08 1.57
N MET A 43 3.81 -0.59 1.03
CA MET A 43 3.98 -0.95 -0.36
C MET A 43 4.06 -2.47 -0.49
N GLY A 44 3.63 -3.01 -1.63
CA GLY A 44 3.72 -4.45 -1.89
C GLY A 44 3.26 -4.84 -3.29
N CYS A 45 3.11 -6.14 -3.53
CA CYS A 45 2.47 -6.69 -4.73
C CYS A 45 1.07 -7.21 -4.38
N LEU A 46 0.11 -7.06 -5.29
CA LEU A 46 -1.22 -7.63 -5.15
C LEU A 46 -1.71 -8.20 -6.48
N LYS A 47 -2.23 -9.44 -6.46
CA LYS A 47 -2.95 -10.03 -7.60
C LYS A 47 -4.25 -9.28 -7.82
N ASN A 48 -4.60 -9.03 -9.08
CA ASN A 48 -5.83 -8.29 -9.45
C ASN A 48 -5.96 -6.92 -8.75
N CYS A 49 -4.84 -6.22 -8.55
CA CYS A 49 -4.82 -4.92 -7.89
C CYS A 49 -5.78 -3.93 -8.57
N ALA A 50 -6.66 -3.31 -7.79
CA ALA A 50 -7.57 -2.26 -8.25
C ALA A 50 -7.45 -1.01 -7.37
N ASN A 51 -7.69 0.15 -7.98
CA ASN A 51 -7.78 1.41 -7.24
C ASN A 51 -9.13 1.46 -6.53
N VAL A 52 -9.10 1.41 -5.21
CA VAL A 52 -10.28 1.28 -4.36
C VAL A 52 -10.07 2.10 -3.10
N ASP A 53 -11.14 2.71 -2.62
CA ASP A 53 -11.14 3.56 -1.43
C ASP A 53 -12.17 3.02 -0.44
N ASN A 54 -11.88 3.19 0.86
CA ASN A 54 -12.77 2.87 1.96
C ASN A 54 -13.22 1.40 2.01
N ILE A 55 -12.35 0.46 1.63
CA ILE A 55 -12.60 -0.97 1.86
C ILE A 55 -12.67 -1.18 3.37
N LYS A 56 -13.81 -1.71 3.84
CA LYS A 56 -13.94 -2.14 5.23
C LYS A 56 -13.15 -3.43 5.44
N TRP A 57 -12.14 -3.36 6.30
CA TRP A 57 -11.39 -4.52 6.77
C TRP A 57 -11.46 -4.56 8.29
N SER A 58 -12.46 -5.27 8.82
CA SER A 58 -12.78 -5.27 10.25
C SER A 58 -13.09 -3.84 10.74
N VAL A 59 -12.31 -3.32 11.70
CA VAL A 59 -12.43 -1.96 12.27
C VAL A 59 -11.61 -0.89 11.52
N TYR A 60 -11.00 -1.27 10.40
CA TYR A 60 -10.17 -0.37 9.59
C TYR A 60 -10.81 -0.08 8.24
N LEU A 61 -10.46 1.08 7.69
CA LEU A 61 -10.72 1.46 6.31
C LEU A 61 -9.41 1.36 5.53
N VAL A 62 -9.45 0.74 4.35
CA VAL A 62 -8.25 0.50 3.54
C VAL A 62 -8.43 1.06 2.15
N ASN A 63 -7.45 1.82 1.70
CA ASN A 63 -7.35 2.30 0.33
C ASN A 63 -6.19 1.59 -0.35
N PHE A 64 -6.41 1.11 -1.57
CA PHE A 64 -5.35 0.59 -2.42
C PHE A 64 -5.17 1.50 -3.64
N ARG A 65 -3.92 1.80 -3.93
CA ARG A 65 -3.49 2.42 -5.20
C ARG A 65 -2.54 1.50 -5.91
N CYS A 66 -2.78 1.27 -7.20
CA CYS A 66 -2.08 0.29 -8.01
C CYS A 66 -1.36 0.95 -9.18
N CYS A 67 -0.23 0.40 -9.58
CA CYS A 67 0.46 0.77 -10.81
C CYS A 67 1.08 -0.46 -11.48
N ARG A 68 1.27 -0.37 -12.81
CA ARG A 68 1.70 -1.49 -13.68
C ARG A 68 2.80 -1.11 -14.68
N SER A 69 3.37 0.09 -14.56
CA SER A 69 4.25 0.65 -15.59
C SER A 69 5.65 0.04 -15.59
N HIS A 70 6.20 -0.25 -14.41
CA HIS A 70 7.52 -0.85 -14.20
C HIS A 70 7.63 -1.34 -12.75
N ASP A 71 8.66 -2.12 -12.44
CA ASP A 71 8.98 -2.49 -11.06
C ASP A 71 9.17 -1.24 -10.20
N LEU A 72 8.69 -1.27 -8.95
CA LEU A 72 8.76 -0.14 -8.02
C LEU A 72 7.99 1.12 -8.49
N CYS A 73 7.01 1.01 -9.40
CA CYS A 73 6.26 2.19 -9.83
C CYS A 73 5.44 2.88 -8.70
N ASN A 74 5.19 2.19 -7.59
CA ASN A 74 4.34 2.65 -6.47
C ASN A 74 5.07 3.54 -5.46
N VAL A 75 6.33 3.82 -5.73
CA VAL A 75 7.24 4.61 -4.92
C VAL A 75 6.84 6.08 -4.77
N HIS A 76 6.12 6.58 -5.77
CA HIS A 76 5.69 7.97 -5.88
C HIS A 76 4.16 8.14 -5.78
N LEU A 77 3.43 7.11 -5.32
CA LEU A 77 1.96 7.10 -5.14
C LEU A 77 1.53 7.62 -3.76
#